data_AF-A0A7J9BHS5-F1
#
_entry.id   AF-A0A7J9BHS5-F1
#
_cell.length_a   1.000
_cell.length_b   1.000
_cell.length_c   1.000
_cell.angle_alpha   90.00
_cell.angle_beta   90.00
_cell.angle_gamma   90.00
#
_symmetry.space_group_name_H-M   'P 1'
#
loop_
_entity.id
_entity.type
_entity.pdbx_description
1 polymer ?
#
loop_
_entity_poly.entity_id
_entity_poly.type
_entity_poly.pdbx_seq_one_letter_code
_entity_poly.pdbx_strand_id
1 'polypeptide(L)'
;YAEKEARAKLFRLTQQGTVREYVRAFSELILQISDLSEKEAFYWFEDRLKLWAKHELRRQGITELTAMAEVESFVELGLMKDKFKSSKPNGKGNSERNREEDKEGHSDDDNSI
;
A
#
# COMPACT_ATOMS: atom_id res chain seq x y z
N TYR A 1 30.39 -15.25 -15.81
CA TYR A 1 29.87 -15.93 -14.60
C TYR A 1 28.94 -15.00 -13.81
N ALA A 2 29.35 -13.75 -13.53
CA ALA A 2 28.56 -12.76 -12.80
C ALA A 2 27.15 -12.50 -13.37
N GLU A 3 27.01 -12.33 -14.69
CA GLU A 3 25.70 -12.06 -15.33
C GLU A 3 24.68 -13.19 -15.14
N LYS A 4 25.11 -14.46 -15.27
CA LYS A 4 24.23 -15.62 -15.06
C LYS A 4 23.71 -15.68 -13.62
N GLU A 5 24.57 -15.34 -12.66
CA GLU A 5 24.19 -15.24 -11.25
C GLU A 5 23.25 -14.06 -11.00
N ALA A 6 23.52 -12.90 -11.60
CA ALA A 6 22.66 -11.72 -11.53
C ALA A 6 21.26 -12.02 -12.07
N ARG A 7 21.13 -12.70 -13.22
CA ARG A 7 19.83 -13.16 -13.75
C ARG A 7 19.12 -14.12 -12.80
N ALA A 8 19.84 -15.08 -12.23
CA ALA A 8 19.26 -16.02 -11.26
C ALA A 8 18.73 -15.29 -10.01
N LYS A 9 19.46 -14.27 -9.53
CA LYS A 9 19.02 -13.41 -8.42
C LYS A 9 17.82 -12.55 -8.82
N LEU A 10 17.82 -11.97 -10.02
CA LEU A 10 16.71 -11.17 -10.56
C LEU A 10 15.41 -11.96 -10.59
N PHE A 11 15.45 -13.22 -11.05
CA PHE A 11 14.25 -14.07 -11.11
C PHE A 11 13.68 -14.42 -9.73
N ARG A 12 14.53 -14.45 -8.70
CA ARG A 12 14.15 -14.76 -7.31
C ARG A 12 13.83 -13.49 -6.50
N LEU A 13 14.20 -12.32 -7.01
CA LEU A 13 13.99 -11.07 -6.32
C LEU A 13 12.49 -10.80 -6.22
N THR A 14 12.02 -10.64 -5.00
CA THR A 14 10.64 -10.28 -4.68
C THR A 14 10.68 -9.21 -3.61
N GLN A 15 9.71 -8.30 -3.62
CA GLN A 15 9.65 -7.29 -2.57
C GLN A 15 9.31 -7.95 -1.22
N GLN A 16 10.30 -8.12 -0.35
CA GLN A 16 10.09 -8.64 1.02
C GLN A 16 9.90 -7.50 2.04
N GLY A 17 10.76 -6.48 1.96
CA GLY A 17 10.75 -5.29 2.82
C GLY A 17 10.10 -4.06 2.17
N THR A 18 10.76 -2.93 2.29
CA THR A 18 10.33 -1.65 1.71
C THR A 18 10.46 -1.65 0.19
N VAL A 19 9.70 -0.79 -0.48
CA VAL A 19 9.83 -0.61 -1.94
C VAL A 19 11.23 -0.08 -2.29
N ARG A 20 11.80 0.79 -1.45
CA ARG A 20 13.15 1.33 -1.64
C ARG A 20 14.24 0.26 -1.63
N GLU A 21 14.20 -0.66 -0.66
CA GLU A 21 15.16 -1.78 -0.61
C GLU A 21 15.04 -2.67 -1.85
N TYR A 22 13.81 -2.91 -2.30
CA TYR A 22 13.55 -3.68 -3.51
C TYR A 22 14.06 -2.96 -4.77
N VAL A 23 13.76 -1.67 -4.93
CA VAL A 23 14.24 -0.84 -6.05
C VAL A 23 15.76 -0.84 -6.11
N ARG A 24 16.44 -0.63 -4.97
CA ARG A 24 17.91 -0.69 -4.90
C ARG A 24 18.46 -2.04 -5.37
N ALA A 25 17.95 -3.13 -4.81
CA ALA A 25 18.41 -4.47 -5.17
C ALA A 25 18.15 -4.80 -6.66
N PHE A 26 17.02 -4.34 -7.19
CA PHE A 26 16.69 -4.49 -8.60
C PHE A 26 17.66 -3.70 -9.51
N SER A 27 17.89 -2.43 -9.19
CA SER A 27 18.80 -1.54 -9.93
C SER A 27 20.23 -2.07 -9.97
N GLU A 28 20.74 -2.60 -8.86
CA GLU A 28 22.07 -3.22 -8.81
C GLU A 28 22.19 -4.47 -9.71
N LEU A 29 21.11 -5.23 -9.86
CA LEU A 29 21.09 -6.45 -10.68
C LEU A 29 21.01 -6.15 -12.18
N ILE A 30 20.18 -5.19 -12.59
CA ILE A 30 20.05 -4.85 -14.02
C ILE A 30 21.34 -4.23 -14.58
N LEU A 31 22.12 -3.50 -13.76
CA LEU A 31 23.42 -2.98 -14.16
C LEU A 31 24.45 -4.10 -14.44
N GLN A 32 24.25 -5.29 -13.87
CA GLN A 32 25.09 -6.46 -14.10
C GLN A 32 24.64 -7.30 -15.31
N ILE A 33 23.48 -6.98 -15.91
CA ILE A 33 22.88 -7.74 -17.02
C ILE A 33 22.78 -6.81 -18.23
N SER A 34 23.83 -6.79 -19.06
CA SER A 34 24.00 -5.82 -20.14
C SER A 34 23.04 -5.99 -21.33
N ASP A 35 22.38 -7.13 -21.46
CA ASP A 35 21.46 -7.43 -22.57
C ASP A 35 19.97 -7.33 -22.19
N LEU A 36 19.66 -6.91 -20.96
CA LEU A 36 18.29 -6.72 -20.51
C LEU A 36 17.75 -5.39 -21.05
N SER A 37 16.71 -5.42 -21.88
CA SER A 37 16.08 -4.18 -22.33
C SER A 37 15.32 -3.50 -21.18
N GLU A 38 15.18 -2.17 -21.24
CA GLU A 38 14.42 -1.40 -20.25
C GLU A 38 12.98 -1.92 -20.12
N LYS A 39 12.34 -2.23 -21.24
CA LYS A 39 10.98 -2.76 -21.27
C LYS A 39 10.87 -4.13 -20.58
N GLU A 40 11.81 -5.03 -20.84
CA GLU A 40 11.83 -6.33 -20.16
C GLU A 40 12.06 -6.13 -18.66
N ALA A 41 13.08 -5.35 -18.29
CA ALA A 41 13.39 -5.02 -16.91
C ALA A 41 12.15 -4.46 -16.17
N PHE A 42 11.41 -3.53 -16.78
CA PHE A 42 10.19 -2.98 -16.18
C PHE A 42 9.13 -4.06 -15.94
N TYR A 43 8.93 -4.97 -16.90
CA TYR A 43 8.00 -6.09 -16.74
C TYR A 43 8.38 -7.00 -15.56
N TRP A 44 9.66 -7.38 -15.44
CA TRP A 44 10.15 -8.17 -14.30
C TRP A 44 9.99 -7.41 -12.98
N PHE A 45 10.24 -6.10 -13.00
CA PHE A 45 10.10 -5.22 -11.84
C PHE A 45 8.65 -5.15 -11.35
N GLU A 46 7.69 -4.84 -12.22
CA GLU A 46 6.26 -4.75 -11.87
C GLU A 46 5.74 -6.11 -11.41
N ASP A 47 6.14 -7.22 -12.03
CA ASP A 47 5.65 -8.56 -11.68
C ASP A 47 6.00 -8.96 -10.23
N ARG A 48 7.19 -8.59 -9.77
CA ARG A 48 7.76 -9.02 -8.48
C ARG A 48 7.49 -8.05 -7.30
N LEU A 49 6.79 -6.95 -7.55
CA LEU A 49 6.30 -6.03 -6.52
C LEU A 49 5.09 -6.59 -5.75
N LYS A 50 4.91 -6.14 -4.51
CA LYS A 50 3.65 -6.39 -3.77
C LYS A 50 2.50 -5.67 -4.46
N LEU A 51 1.30 -6.25 -4.39
CA LEU A 51 0.11 -5.72 -5.06
C LEU A 51 -0.15 -4.24 -4.75
N TRP A 52 -0.01 -3.83 -3.49
CA TRP A 52 -0.17 -2.43 -3.08
C TRP A 52 0.84 -1.49 -3.76
N ALA A 53 2.07 -1.93 -3.98
CA ALA A 53 3.10 -1.13 -4.63
C ALA A 53 2.81 -1.02 -6.13
N LYS A 54 2.31 -2.10 -6.77
CA LYS A 54 1.84 -2.04 -8.17
C LYS A 54 0.69 -1.04 -8.33
N HIS A 55 -0.26 -1.01 -7.40
CA HIS A 55 -1.34 -0.02 -7.42
C HIS A 55 -0.82 1.41 -7.29
N GLU A 56 0.19 1.63 -6.44
CA GLU A 56 0.79 2.94 -6.29
C GLU A 56 1.52 3.39 -7.56
N LEU A 57 2.28 2.51 -8.22
CA LEU A 57 2.93 2.83 -9.50
C LEU A 57 1.91 3.32 -10.53
N ARG A 58 0.76 2.62 -10.64
CA ARG A 58 -0.33 3.00 -11.55
C ARG A 58 -0.96 4.33 -11.17
N ARG A 59 -1.11 4.60 -9.86
CA ARG A 59 -1.64 5.88 -9.37
C ARG A 59 -0.73 7.06 -9.71
N GLN A 60 0.59 6.84 -9.66
CA GLN A 60 1.60 7.84 -9.98
C GLN A 60 1.88 7.95 -11.49
N GLY A 61 1.30 7.08 -12.33
CA GLY A 61 1.53 7.09 -13.77
C GLY A 61 2.94 6.60 -14.18
N ILE A 62 3.57 5.78 -13.35
CA ILE A 62 4.93 5.28 -13.56
C ILE A 62 4.90 4.11 -14.53
N THR A 63 5.43 4.32 -15.74
CA THR A 63 5.39 3.36 -16.84
C THR A 63 6.78 2.89 -17.32
N GLU A 64 7.86 3.49 -16.80
CA GLU A 64 9.23 3.23 -17.24
C GLU A 64 10.20 3.16 -16.06
N LEU A 65 11.37 2.55 -16.28
CA LEU A 65 12.39 2.35 -15.24
C LEU A 65 12.99 3.67 -14.79
N THR A 66 13.10 4.64 -15.69
CA THR A 66 13.61 5.98 -15.38
C THR A 66 12.78 6.68 -14.28
N ALA A 67 11.49 6.35 -14.17
CA ALA A 67 10.60 6.84 -13.12
C ALA A 67 10.71 6.06 -11.79
N MET A 68 11.53 4.99 -11.71
CA MET A 68 11.81 4.30 -10.43
C MET A 68 12.55 5.19 -9.43
N ALA A 69 13.39 6.11 -9.90
CA ALA A 69 14.04 7.11 -9.03
C ALA A 69 13.01 8.03 -8.35
N GLU A 70 11.88 8.31 -9.03
CA GLU A 70 10.78 9.07 -8.44
C GLU A 70 10.08 8.26 -7.34
N VAL A 71 9.94 6.93 -7.51
CA VAL A 71 9.41 6.03 -6.46
C VAL A 71 10.25 6.12 -5.18
N GLU A 72 11.58 6.20 -5.27
CA GLU A 72 12.43 6.37 -4.08
C GLU A 72 12.08 7.67 -3.34
N SER A 73 11.88 8.77 -4.06
CA SER A 73 11.45 10.06 -3.51
C SER A 73 10.06 9.98 -2.85
N PHE A 74 9.09 9.31 -3.50
CA PHE A 74 7.72 9.17 -2.95
C PHE A 74 7.66 8.38 -1.64
N VAL A 75 8.49 7.34 -1.50
CA VAL A 75 8.56 6.52 -0.28
C VAL A 75 9.22 7.29 0.87
N GLU A 76 10.24 8.10 0.56
CA GLU A 76 11.03 8.86 1.54
C GLU A 76 10.25 10.06 2.12
N LEU A 77 9.33 10.67 1.35
CA LEU A 77 8.44 11.76 1.80
C LEU A 77 7.33 11.34 2.76
N GLY A 78 7.31 10.10 3.27
CA GLY A 78 6.39 9.67 4.32
C GLY A 78 4.93 9.45 3.88
N LEU A 79 4.59 9.72 2.61
CA LEU A 79 3.24 9.53 2.05
C LEU A 79 2.69 8.10 2.21
N MET A 80 3.56 7.11 2.41
CA MET A 80 3.19 5.72 2.65
C MET A 80 3.06 5.35 4.14
N LYS A 81 3.73 6.04 5.07
CA LYS A 81 3.77 5.64 6.48
C LYS A 81 2.43 5.85 7.19
N ASP A 82 1.65 6.82 6.73
CA ASP A 82 0.33 7.13 7.28
C ASP A 82 -0.79 6.24 6.73
N LYS A 83 -0.62 5.67 5.52
CA LYS A 83 -1.65 4.85 4.85
C LYS A 83 -1.71 3.40 5.36
N PHE A 84 -0.63 2.87 5.93
CA PHE A 84 -0.57 1.48 6.43
C PHE A 84 -0.78 1.33 7.94
N LYS A 85 -1.00 2.41 8.70
CA LYS A 85 -1.30 2.33 10.15
C LYS A 85 -2.74 1.96 10.49
N SER A 86 -3.66 1.84 9.54
CA SER A 86 -5.05 1.48 9.82
C SER A 86 -5.38 0.05 9.44
N SER A 87 -4.84 -0.93 10.16
CA SER A 87 -5.38 -2.31 10.19
C SER A 87 -4.98 -2.99 11.48
N LYS A 88 -5.56 -2.51 12.60
CA LYS A 88 -5.68 -3.28 13.84
C LYS A 88 -7.14 -3.25 14.25
N PRO A 89 -7.94 -4.30 14.00
CA PRO A 89 -9.25 -4.40 14.62
C PRO A 89 -8.98 -4.78 16.09
N ASN A 90 -8.99 -3.79 16.97
CA ASN A 90 -8.98 -4.08 18.40
C ASN A 90 -10.36 -4.64 18.79
N GLY A 91 -10.34 -5.77 19.46
CA GLY A 91 -11.52 -6.58 19.70
C GLY A 91 -12.51 -6.00 20.73
N LYS A 92 -13.68 -6.64 20.71
CA LYS A 92 -14.44 -7.09 21.88
C LYS A 92 -15.27 -6.02 22.61
N GLY A 93 -16.51 -5.89 22.14
CA GLY A 93 -17.75 -5.95 22.92
C GLY A 93 -18.05 -4.84 23.94
N ASN A 94 -19.19 -4.16 23.76
CA ASN A 94 -20.24 -4.24 24.78
C ASN A 94 -21.61 -3.95 24.15
N SER A 95 -22.60 -4.76 24.53
CA SER A 95 -24.01 -4.52 24.30
C SER A 95 -24.52 -3.53 25.34
N GLU A 96 -25.28 -2.52 24.93
CA GLU A 96 -26.18 -1.83 25.86
C GLU A 96 -27.44 -1.42 25.11
N ARG A 97 -28.47 -2.25 25.29
CA ARG A 97 -29.87 -1.95 24.96
C ARG A 97 -30.35 -0.95 26.00
N ASN A 98 -30.47 0.32 25.64
CA ASN A 98 -31.22 1.27 26.47
C ASN A 98 -32.63 1.45 25.91
N ARG A 99 -33.55 0.93 26.73
CA ARG A 99 -35.00 1.06 26.69
C ARG A 99 -35.32 2.26 27.57
N GLU A 100 -35.92 3.30 27.01
CA GLU A 100 -36.64 4.31 27.79
C GLU A 100 -38.00 4.54 27.11
N GLU A 101 -38.99 3.81 27.63
CA GLU A 101 -40.40 4.18 27.57
C GLU A 101 -40.63 5.12 28.77
N ASP A 102 -40.75 6.42 28.55
CA ASP A 102 -41.28 7.32 29.57
C ASP A 102 -42.58 7.96 29.06
N LYS A 103 -43.66 7.54 29.71
CA LYS A 103 -44.97 8.18 29.67
C LYS A 103 -45.01 9.23 30.78
N GLU A 104 -45.37 10.46 30.43
CA GLU A 104 -46.04 11.46 31.29
C GLU A 104 -46.42 12.64 30.38
N GLY A 105 -47.66 13.10 30.20
CA GLY A 105 -48.88 12.87 30.97
C GLY A 105 -49.12 13.97 32.01
N HIS A 106 -49.23 15.24 31.58
CA HIS A 106 -49.77 16.35 32.38
C HIS A 106 -50.24 17.46 31.41
N SER A 107 -51.52 17.58 31.04
CA SER A 107 -52.66 18.26 31.72
C SER A 107 -52.46 19.76 31.91
N ASP A 108 -53.34 20.54 31.28
CA ASP A 108 -53.90 21.75 31.87
C ASP A 108 -55.38 21.85 31.43
N ASP A 109 -56.20 22.04 32.46
CA ASP A 109 -57.65 22.18 32.47
C ASP A 109 -58.14 23.43 31.70
N ASP A 110 -59.38 23.43 31.20
CA ASP A 110 -60.42 24.28 31.78
C ASP A 110 -61.78 24.02 31.14
N ASN A 111 -62.77 23.93 32.01
CA ASN A 111 -64.17 23.63 31.80
C ASN A 111 -64.94 24.94 31.94
N SER A 112 -65.66 25.38 30.90
CA SER A 112 -66.65 26.44 31.05
C SER A 112 -67.93 26.09 30.31
N ILE A 113 -68.89 25.62 31.14
CA ILE A 113 -70.36 25.78 31.13
C ILE A 113 -71.01 26.19 29.80
#